data_AF-A0A7X3UGM2-F1
#
_entry.id   AF-A0A7X3UGM2-F1
#
_cell.length_a   1.000
_cell.length_b   1.000
_cell.length_c   1.000
_cell.angle_alpha   90.00
_cell.angle_beta   90.00
_cell.angle_gamma   90.00
#
_symmetry.space_group_name_H-M   'P 1'
#
loop_
_entity.id
_entity.type
_entity.pdbx_description
1 polymer ?
#
loop_
_entity_poly.entity_id
_entity_poly.type
_entity_poly.pdbx_seq_one_letter_code
_entity_poly.pdbx_strand_id
1 'polypeptide(L)'
;MNFQTYCEQYLQNLHRTQANPDATPELSLFPHLQTFLEEIARNYFSRDTITFTQEPRRIDQIGRPDFIARDGLLPLGYIEAERYGRDLNNLTGHAATQNTRFIENLDNFILTNFVEFRLYTGGQLRATANVEDNSENLERLLEQFLSAGRVQIGTPEALAKHLARRTRELQTQIETTLTDENSQIYSMFSAFKEHLLATLTPNDFADMYAQTLAYGLFAARCILPNGTAFSRHTAAATLPKSNPFLIQLFHHVDSPTLEKNVTYILDDIEILLQNVSKEMLRTAFSFQTHLEDPVIHFYETFLAEYDPQRRVDRGVYYTPPQVISYIVRSVDSLLKTELNRPDGLADDSTLILDPATGTGGFLLAVLDHIREYVTTHYGTGDWNQYVNAELVKRLFGFELLVAPYTIAHLKLGLFLQEQGWQATERLGIYLTNTLEQPQEMQESLPLAGFITD
;
A
#
# COMPACT_ATOMS: atom_id res chain seq x y z
N MET A 1 22.43 36.61 -0.20
CA MET A 1 23.75 35.95 0.02
C MET A 1 24.01 35.10 -1.21
N ASN A 2 25.25 34.98 -1.70
CA ASN A 2 25.53 34.01 -2.78
C ASN A 2 25.59 32.59 -2.18
N PHE A 3 25.35 31.56 -2.99
CA PHE A 3 25.32 30.17 -2.54
C PHE A 3 26.63 29.73 -1.87
N GLN A 4 27.76 30.18 -2.41
CA GLN A 4 29.10 29.96 -1.87
C GLN A 4 29.22 30.37 -0.38
N THR A 5 28.62 31.49 0.03
CA THR A 5 28.68 31.95 1.44
C THR A 5 28.01 30.96 2.38
N TYR A 6 26.88 30.35 1.98
CA TYR A 6 26.23 29.31 2.78
C TYR A 6 27.11 28.08 2.94
N CYS A 7 27.79 27.66 1.86
CA CYS A 7 28.73 26.54 1.88
C CYS A 7 29.91 26.80 2.83
N GLU A 8 30.50 27.99 2.76
CA GLU A 8 31.62 28.39 3.62
C GLU A 8 31.22 28.43 5.10
N GLN A 9 30.05 29.00 5.41
CA GLN A 9 29.53 29.03 6.78
C GLN A 9 29.23 27.62 7.31
N TYR A 10 28.67 26.76 6.46
CA TYR A 10 28.41 25.37 6.80
C TYR A 10 29.71 24.60 7.10
N LEU A 11 30.71 24.69 6.23
CA LEU A 11 32.02 24.06 6.43
C LEU A 11 32.72 24.59 7.70
N GLN A 12 32.67 25.90 7.97
CA GLN A 12 33.22 26.49 9.19
C GLN A 12 32.55 25.90 10.46
N ASN A 13 31.22 25.72 10.43
CA ASN A 13 30.49 25.12 11.53
C ASN A 13 30.85 23.65 11.74
N LEU A 14 30.97 22.87 10.65
CA LEU A 14 31.41 21.48 10.69
C LEU A 14 32.81 21.36 11.30
N HIS A 15 33.79 22.13 10.80
CA HIS A 15 35.16 22.11 11.30
C HIS A 15 35.25 22.51 12.78
N ARG A 16 34.49 23.52 13.20
CA ARG A 16 34.45 23.94 14.60
C ARG A 16 33.92 22.84 15.52
N THR A 17 32.89 22.11 15.10
CA THR A 17 32.35 21.00 15.90
C THR A 17 33.27 19.79 15.87
N GLN A 18 33.88 19.46 14.73
CA GLN A 18 34.87 18.38 14.63
C GLN A 18 36.13 18.63 15.46
N ALA A 19 36.51 19.89 15.69
CA ALA A 19 37.63 20.26 16.56
C ALA A 19 37.35 20.01 18.05
N ASN A 20 36.09 19.77 18.43
CA ASN A 20 35.72 19.40 19.80
C ASN A 20 35.93 17.88 20.02
N PRO A 21 36.81 17.46 20.95
CA PRO A 21 37.06 16.03 21.20
C PRO A 21 35.85 15.26 21.73
N ASP A 22 34.85 15.95 22.31
CA ASP A 22 33.61 15.33 22.79
C ASP A 22 32.52 15.23 21.70
N ALA A 23 32.76 15.76 20.51
CA ALA A 23 31.79 15.71 19.43
C ALA A 23 31.71 14.31 18.82
N THR A 24 30.48 13.83 18.63
CA THR A 24 30.25 12.63 17.83
C THR A 24 30.45 12.97 16.35
N PRO A 25 31.07 12.08 15.55
CA PRO A 25 31.31 12.30 14.11
C PRO A 25 30.06 12.43 13.22
N GLU A 26 28.86 12.45 13.79
CA GLU A 26 27.60 12.31 13.08
C GLU A 26 26.48 13.08 13.78
N LEU A 27 26.01 12.62 14.96
CA LEU A 27 24.90 13.27 15.69
C LEU A 27 25.19 14.74 16.02
N SER A 28 26.44 15.08 16.32
CA SER A 28 26.83 16.47 16.62
C SER A 28 26.84 17.37 15.39
N LEU A 29 26.79 16.81 14.17
CA LEU A 29 26.78 17.54 12.91
C LEU A 29 25.39 17.67 12.29
N PHE A 30 24.43 16.85 12.70
CA PHE A 30 23.03 16.90 12.24
C PHE A 30 22.40 18.30 12.35
N PRO A 31 22.56 19.06 13.45
CA PRO A 31 22.00 20.41 13.53
C PRO A 31 22.57 21.37 12.46
N HIS A 32 23.84 21.19 12.09
CA HIS A 32 24.49 22.02 11.06
C HIS A 32 23.96 21.69 9.68
N LEU A 33 23.79 20.40 9.36
CA LEU A 33 23.20 19.95 8.10
C LEU A 33 21.76 20.47 7.97
N GLN A 34 20.95 20.31 9.02
CA GLN A 34 19.58 20.79 9.03
C GLN A 34 19.51 22.31 8.82
N THR A 35 20.30 23.08 9.58
CA THR A 35 20.32 24.55 9.47
C THR A 35 20.73 24.98 8.07
N PHE A 36 21.77 24.35 7.50
CA PHE A 36 22.25 24.63 6.14
C PHE A 36 21.14 24.40 5.10
N LEU A 37 20.45 23.27 5.17
CA LEU A 37 19.37 22.92 4.25
C LEU A 37 18.16 23.86 4.39
N GLU A 38 17.76 24.18 5.63
CA GLU A 38 16.65 25.10 5.91
C GLU A 38 16.95 26.54 5.44
N GLU A 39 18.17 27.02 5.69
CA GLU A 39 18.58 28.36 5.25
C GLU A 39 18.67 28.46 3.72
N ILE A 40 19.21 27.43 3.05
CA ILE A 40 19.23 27.38 1.59
C ILE A 40 17.81 27.33 1.01
N ALA A 41 16.96 26.43 1.52
CA ALA A 41 15.60 26.30 1.03
C ALA A 41 14.84 27.63 1.16
N ARG A 42 14.83 28.24 2.34
CA ARG A 42 14.11 29.50 2.60
C ARG A 42 14.76 30.71 1.94
N ASN A 43 16.04 30.95 2.21
CA ASN A 43 16.65 32.24 1.89
C ASN A 43 17.25 32.29 0.47
N TYR A 44 17.66 31.15 -0.09
CA TYR A 44 18.28 31.09 -1.42
C TYR A 44 17.26 30.69 -2.50
N PHE A 45 16.53 29.59 -2.30
CA PHE A 45 15.55 29.09 -3.27
C PHE A 45 14.13 29.65 -3.07
N SER A 46 13.89 30.46 -2.02
CA SER A 46 12.56 31.02 -1.70
C SER A 46 11.47 29.95 -1.52
N ARG A 47 11.82 28.86 -0.83
CA ARG A 47 10.96 27.72 -0.51
C ARG A 47 10.65 27.67 0.99
N ASP A 48 9.99 28.71 1.49
CA ASP A 48 9.77 28.94 2.93
C ASP A 48 8.88 27.88 3.61
N THR A 49 8.13 27.11 2.82
CA THR A 49 7.25 26.04 3.29
C THR A 49 7.97 24.71 3.50
N ILE A 50 9.22 24.59 3.03
CA ILE A 50 10.01 23.37 3.17
C ILE A 50 10.64 23.31 4.55
N THR A 51 10.39 22.22 5.27
CA THR A 51 11.01 21.92 6.57
C THR A 51 11.82 20.63 6.50
N PHE A 52 12.85 20.55 7.33
CA PHE A 52 13.67 19.33 7.47
C PHE A 52 13.50 18.83 8.89
N THR A 53 12.98 17.62 9.05
CA THR A 53 12.78 17.02 10.37
C THR A 53 13.77 15.88 10.55
N GLN A 54 14.57 15.95 11.61
CA GLN A 54 15.43 14.85 12.03
C GLN A 54 14.59 13.76 12.68
N GLU A 55 14.77 12.52 12.24
CA GLU A 55 14.17 11.37 12.90
C GLU A 55 15.12 10.80 13.96
N PRO A 56 14.62 10.40 15.14
CA PRO A 56 15.47 9.79 16.16
C PRO A 56 15.99 8.44 15.67
N ARG A 57 17.32 8.29 15.58
CA ARG A 57 17.96 7.00 15.30
C ARG A 57 17.55 5.96 16.34
N ARG A 58 17.01 4.84 15.87
CA ARG A 58 16.90 3.61 16.65
C ARG A 58 18.05 2.70 16.23
N ILE A 59 18.91 2.40 17.19
CA ILE A 59 20.24 1.81 16.98
C ILE A 59 20.15 0.35 16.48
N ASP A 60 18.99 -0.30 16.61
CA ASP A 60 18.88 -1.76 16.54
C ASP A 60 17.96 -2.29 15.42
N GLN A 61 17.44 -1.43 14.52
CA GLN A 61 16.51 -1.84 13.44
C GLN A 61 16.79 -1.08 12.14
N ILE A 62 16.60 -1.75 11.00
CA ILE A 62 16.72 -1.13 9.66
C ILE A 62 15.71 0.02 9.58
N GLY A 63 16.20 1.26 9.70
CA GLY A 63 15.38 2.43 10.00
C GLY A 63 14.91 3.23 8.78
N ARG A 64 14.23 4.34 9.07
CA ARG A 64 13.92 5.45 8.15
C ARG A 64 15.17 6.31 7.95
N PRO A 65 15.32 7.04 6.82
CA PRO A 65 16.43 7.96 6.65
C PRO A 65 16.52 9.01 7.78
N ASP A 66 17.73 9.48 8.07
CA ASP A 66 18.01 10.42 9.16
C ASP A 66 17.17 11.72 9.10
N PHE A 67 16.87 12.22 7.89
CA PHE A 67 16.00 13.39 7.69
C PHE A 67 14.91 13.14 6.65
N ILE A 68 13.76 13.79 6.87
CA ILE A 68 12.74 14.01 5.84
C ILE A 68 12.63 15.50 5.53
N ALA A 69 12.73 15.83 4.25
CA ALA A 69 12.34 17.13 3.73
C ALA A 69 10.84 17.12 3.43
N ARG A 70 10.09 18.10 3.93
CA ARG A 70 8.63 18.21 3.72
C ARG A 70 8.25 19.57 3.17
N ASP A 71 7.37 19.61 2.18
CA ASP A 71 6.62 20.83 1.79
C ASP A 71 5.23 20.77 2.42
N GLY A 72 5.05 21.46 3.56
CA GLY A 72 3.85 21.29 4.39
C GLY A 72 3.72 19.88 4.96
N LEU A 73 2.64 19.17 4.64
CA LEU A 73 2.42 17.78 5.08
C LEU A 73 3.13 16.75 4.18
N LEU A 74 3.68 17.17 3.04
CA LEU A 74 4.12 16.25 1.98
C LEU A 74 5.61 15.97 2.06
N PRO A 75 6.05 14.70 2.12
CA PRO A 75 7.46 14.36 1.98
C PRO A 75 7.91 14.70 0.55
N LEU A 76 8.92 15.57 0.47
CA LEU A 76 9.56 15.98 -0.77
C LEU A 76 10.74 15.08 -1.10
N GLY A 77 11.43 14.59 -0.08
CA GLY A 77 12.56 13.69 -0.22
C GLY A 77 13.15 13.34 1.13
N TYR A 78 14.12 12.44 1.10
CA TYR A 78 14.76 11.90 2.30
C TYR A 78 16.27 12.06 2.21
N ILE A 79 16.93 12.15 3.35
CA ILE A 79 18.37 12.33 3.43
C ILE A 79 18.92 11.37 4.48
N GLU A 80 19.88 10.54 4.07
CA GLU A 80 20.70 9.74 4.98
C GLU A 80 22.08 10.39 5.11
N ALA A 81 22.52 10.57 6.35
CA ALA A 81 23.80 11.19 6.66
C ALA A 81 24.73 10.16 7.32
N GLU A 82 25.71 9.71 6.54
CA GLU A 82 26.79 8.88 7.02
C GLU A 82 27.80 9.69 7.84
N ARG A 83 28.58 8.98 8.66
CA ARG A 83 29.69 9.56 9.42
C ARG A 83 30.57 10.50 8.57
N TYR A 84 30.93 11.65 9.13
CA TYR A 84 31.84 12.62 8.51
C TYR A 84 33.13 11.96 8.00
N GLY A 85 33.47 12.20 6.73
CA GLY A 85 34.66 11.66 6.06
C GLY A 85 34.58 10.17 5.66
N ARG A 86 33.43 9.51 5.86
CA ARG A 86 33.23 8.12 5.38
C ARG A 86 33.18 8.10 3.85
N ASP A 87 33.90 7.16 3.23
CA ASP A 87 33.85 6.96 1.79
C ASP A 87 32.51 6.34 1.36
N LEU A 88 31.71 7.13 0.65
CA LEU A 88 30.39 6.71 0.16
C LEU A 88 30.46 5.67 -0.97
N ASN A 89 31.63 5.45 -1.58
CA ASN A 89 31.83 4.38 -2.59
C ASN A 89 32.05 3.00 -1.98
N ASN A 90 32.42 2.94 -0.69
CA ASN A 90 32.85 1.71 -0.05
C ASN A 90 32.13 1.49 1.28
N LEU A 91 30.81 1.69 1.26
CA LEU A 91 29.94 1.32 2.37
C LEU A 91 29.90 -0.21 2.50
N THR A 92 29.97 -0.70 3.75
CA THR A 92 29.96 -2.14 4.06
C THR A 92 29.00 -2.45 5.21
N GLY A 93 28.61 -3.72 5.33
CA GLY A 93 27.74 -4.19 6.41
C GLY A 93 26.36 -3.55 6.39
N HIS A 94 25.85 -3.20 7.57
CA HIS A 94 24.50 -2.65 7.74
C HIS A 94 24.24 -1.41 6.89
N ALA A 95 25.20 -0.47 6.85
CA ALA A 95 25.09 0.77 6.08
C ALA A 95 24.95 0.53 4.57
N ALA A 96 25.65 -0.47 4.02
CA ALA A 96 25.52 -0.81 2.60
C ALA A 96 24.13 -1.34 2.28
N THR A 97 23.64 -2.27 3.10
CA THR A 97 22.31 -2.88 2.95
C THR A 97 21.20 -1.84 3.07
N GLN A 98 21.30 -0.97 4.07
CA GLN A 98 20.34 0.10 4.33
C GLN A 98 20.29 1.11 3.17
N ASN A 99 21.45 1.63 2.74
CA ASN A 99 21.50 2.62 1.67
C ASN A 99 21.05 2.05 0.31
N THR A 100 21.39 0.79 0.01
CA THR A 100 20.90 0.10 -1.20
C THR A 100 19.37 0.08 -1.20
N ARG A 101 18.77 -0.28 -0.06
CA ARG A 101 17.31 -0.31 0.09
C ARG A 101 16.68 1.07 -0.06
N PHE A 102 17.28 2.11 0.52
CA PHE A 102 16.79 3.49 0.37
C PHE A 102 16.85 3.95 -1.08
N ILE A 103 17.94 3.69 -1.79
CA ILE A 103 18.08 4.03 -3.21
C ILE A 103 16.98 3.32 -4.02
N GLU A 104 16.74 2.03 -3.80
CA GLU A 104 15.76 1.25 -4.55
C GLU A 104 14.29 1.68 -4.32
N ASN A 105 13.95 2.15 -3.11
CA ASN A 105 12.56 2.38 -2.71
C ASN A 105 12.18 3.86 -2.56
N LEU A 106 13.13 4.79 -2.42
CA LEU A 106 12.85 6.22 -2.28
C LEU A 106 13.01 6.95 -3.61
N ASP A 107 11.97 7.70 -3.99
CA ASP A 107 11.94 8.37 -5.30
C ASP A 107 12.83 9.61 -5.37
N ASN A 108 13.12 10.26 -4.24
CA ASN A 108 13.98 11.43 -4.14
C ASN A 108 14.81 11.34 -2.85
N PHE A 109 16.08 10.96 -2.98
CA PHE A 109 16.93 10.59 -1.85
C PHE A 109 18.32 11.21 -1.98
N ILE A 110 18.82 11.77 -0.88
CA ILE A 110 20.21 12.22 -0.77
C ILE A 110 20.96 11.28 0.18
N LEU A 111 22.12 10.80 -0.27
CA LEU A 111 23.13 10.21 0.60
C LEU A 111 24.26 11.23 0.77
N THR A 112 24.66 11.50 2.01
CA THR A 112 25.76 12.44 2.28
C THR A 112 26.67 11.95 3.41
N ASN A 113 27.93 12.38 3.39
CA ASN A 113 28.86 12.30 4.53
C ASN A 113 29.18 13.70 5.10
N PHE A 114 28.22 14.62 4.97
CA PHE A 114 28.29 16.06 5.26
C PHE A 114 29.14 16.91 4.29
N VAL A 115 29.97 16.30 3.45
CA VAL A 115 30.84 17.01 2.51
C VAL A 115 30.52 16.63 1.08
N GLU A 116 30.39 15.34 0.79
CA GLU A 116 29.88 14.81 -0.46
C GLU A 116 28.37 14.58 -0.37
N PHE A 117 27.63 14.97 -1.41
CA PHE A 117 26.19 14.80 -1.56
C PHE A 117 25.92 14.03 -2.85
N ARG A 118 25.11 12.98 -2.76
CA ARG A 118 24.66 12.16 -3.90
C ARG A 118 23.15 12.16 -3.98
N LEU A 119 22.61 12.67 -5.07
CA LEU A 119 21.16 12.68 -5.33
C LEU A 119 20.77 11.46 -6.15
N TYR A 120 19.84 10.67 -5.64
CA TYR A 120 19.20 9.56 -6.32
C TYR A 120 17.74 9.92 -6.61
N THR A 121 17.29 9.64 -7.85
CA THR A 121 15.90 9.82 -8.25
C THR A 121 15.38 8.58 -8.95
N GLY A 122 14.39 7.92 -8.35
CA GLY A 122 13.84 6.65 -8.82
C GLY A 122 14.88 5.54 -8.91
N GLY A 123 15.75 5.42 -7.89
CA GLY A 123 16.81 4.41 -7.84
C GLY A 123 18.04 4.67 -8.71
N GLN A 124 18.11 5.81 -9.40
CA GLN A 124 19.23 6.15 -10.28
C GLN A 124 19.99 7.35 -9.73
N LEU A 125 21.31 7.27 -9.69
CA LEU A 125 22.17 8.40 -9.33
C LEU A 125 22.02 9.51 -10.39
N ARG A 126 21.62 10.71 -9.96
CA ARG A 126 21.40 11.88 -10.82
C ARG A 126 22.52 12.89 -10.77
N ALA A 127 23.04 13.15 -9.57
CA ALA A 127 24.07 14.15 -9.36
C ALA A 127 24.94 13.79 -8.16
N THR A 128 26.20 14.21 -8.22
CA THR A 128 27.14 14.18 -7.11
C THR A 128 27.78 15.56 -7.00
N ALA A 129 27.89 16.08 -5.79
CA ALA A 129 28.55 17.34 -5.51
C ALA A 129 29.32 17.25 -4.20
N ASN A 130 30.41 18.00 -4.11
CA ASN A 130 31.17 18.16 -2.88
C ASN A 130 31.10 19.65 -2.48
N VAL A 131 30.80 19.92 -1.20
CA VAL A 131 30.70 21.29 -0.67
C VAL A 131 32.03 22.05 -0.76
N GLU A 132 33.16 21.35 -0.69
CA GLU A 132 34.51 21.94 -0.76
C GLU A 132 34.96 22.25 -2.21
N ASP A 133 34.29 21.67 -3.21
CA ASP A 133 34.59 21.87 -4.63
C ASP A 133 33.78 23.04 -5.22
N ASN A 134 33.43 22.98 -6.51
CA ASN A 134 32.58 23.97 -7.16
C ASN A 134 31.15 23.95 -6.56
N SER A 135 30.82 25.00 -5.81
CA SER A 135 29.51 25.15 -5.16
C SER A 135 28.33 25.21 -6.14
N GLU A 136 28.54 25.54 -7.42
CA GLU A 136 27.51 25.47 -8.46
C GLU A 136 26.96 24.04 -8.65
N ASN A 137 27.78 23.00 -8.45
CA ASN A 137 27.32 21.62 -8.56
C ASN A 137 26.38 21.25 -7.42
N LEU A 138 26.70 21.70 -6.20
CA LEU A 138 25.84 21.48 -5.04
C LEU A 138 24.57 22.30 -5.13
N GLU A 139 24.67 23.55 -5.61
CA GLU A 139 23.52 24.40 -5.88
C GLU A 139 22.52 23.71 -6.81
N ARG A 140 22.99 23.20 -7.96
CA ARG A 140 22.14 22.47 -8.91
C ARG A 140 21.58 21.17 -8.33
N LEU A 141 22.35 20.45 -7.52
CA LEU A 141 21.90 19.23 -6.85
C LEU A 141 20.77 19.52 -5.86
N LEU A 142 20.94 20.51 -4.99
CA LEU A 142 19.93 20.90 -4.01
C LEU A 142 18.72 21.54 -4.70
N GLU A 143 18.91 22.31 -5.76
CA GLU A 143 17.80 22.81 -6.58
C GLU A 143 16.98 21.65 -7.17
N GLN A 144 17.63 20.62 -7.72
CA GLN A 144 16.95 19.42 -8.21
C GLN A 144 16.22 18.66 -7.11
N PHE A 145 16.84 18.49 -5.95
CA PHE A 145 16.21 17.83 -4.80
C PHE A 145 14.96 18.59 -4.34
N LEU A 146 15.07 19.91 -4.13
CA LEU A 146 14.00 20.80 -3.66
C LEU A 146 12.93 21.06 -4.73
N SER A 147 13.30 20.93 -6.01
CA SER A 147 12.41 21.13 -7.15
C SER A 147 11.96 19.81 -7.78
N ALA A 148 12.20 18.66 -7.13
CA ALA A 148 11.70 17.35 -7.56
C ALA A 148 10.17 17.31 -7.73
N GLY A 149 9.49 18.41 -7.36
CA GLY A 149 8.07 18.60 -7.49
C GLY A 149 7.37 17.81 -6.40
N ARG A 150 6.13 18.20 -6.12
CA ARG A 150 5.18 17.19 -5.64
C ARG A 150 5.19 16.13 -6.71
N VAL A 151 5.56 14.89 -6.41
CA VAL A 151 5.32 13.79 -7.34
C VAL A 151 3.82 13.79 -7.58
N GLN A 152 3.39 14.49 -8.64
CA GLN A 152 2.02 14.46 -9.08
C GLN A 152 1.88 13.11 -9.73
N ILE A 153 1.40 12.18 -8.92
CA ILE A 153 0.86 10.94 -9.43
C ILE A 153 -0.25 11.39 -10.36
N GLY A 154 0.00 11.29 -11.66
CA GLY A 154 -0.90 11.77 -12.71
C GLY A 154 -1.67 10.64 -13.37
N THR A 155 -1.24 9.38 -13.15
CA THR A 155 -1.84 8.19 -13.77
C THR A 155 -1.98 7.04 -12.77
N PRO A 156 -2.96 6.13 -12.96
CA PRO A 156 -3.10 4.92 -12.14
C PRO A 156 -1.84 4.03 -12.15
N GLU A 157 -1.11 3.96 -13.25
CA GLU A 157 0.12 3.16 -13.37
C GLU A 157 1.24 3.73 -12.52
N ALA A 158 1.38 5.07 -12.49
CA ALA A 158 2.33 5.73 -11.60
C ALA A 158 1.99 5.44 -10.14
N LEU A 159 0.70 5.54 -9.77
CA LEU A 159 0.25 5.22 -8.42
C LEU A 159 0.57 3.78 -8.03
N ALA A 160 0.28 2.82 -8.91
CA ALA A 160 0.54 1.41 -8.68
C ALA A 160 2.03 1.15 -8.40
N LYS A 161 2.93 1.80 -9.15
CA LYS A 161 4.38 1.68 -8.95
C LYS A 161 4.86 2.29 -7.63
N HIS A 162 4.40 3.49 -7.27
CA HIS A 162 4.77 4.11 -6.00
C HIS A 162 4.21 3.33 -4.81
N LEU A 163 2.97 2.85 -4.89
CA LEU A 163 2.36 2.01 -3.86
C LEU A 163 3.12 0.68 -3.72
N ALA A 164 3.51 0.05 -4.82
CA ALA A 164 4.30 -1.18 -4.81
C ALA A 164 5.66 -1.00 -4.10
N ARG A 165 6.39 0.08 -4.38
CA ARG A 165 7.67 0.39 -3.72
C ARG A 165 7.50 0.55 -2.20
N ARG A 166 6.50 1.33 -1.77
CA ARG A 166 6.20 1.51 -0.34
C ARG A 166 5.73 0.21 0.31
N THR A 167 5.01 -0.64 -0.42
CA THR A 167 4.56 -1.94 0.09
C THR A 167 5.72 -2.91 0.26
N ARG A 168 6.70 -2.93 -0.65
CA ARG A 168 7.94 -3.71 -0.47
C ARG A 168 8.70 -3.26 0.76
N GLU A 169 8.80 -1.94 0.94
CA GLU A 169 9.44 -1.36 2.10
C GLU A 169 8.72 -1.79 3.39
N LEU A 170 7.39 -1.78 3.39
CA LEU A 170 6.56 -2.28 4.49
C LEU A 170 6.81 -3.77 4.75
N GLN A 171 6.84 -4.61 3.72
CA GLN A 171 7.15 -6.05 3.83
C GLN A 171 8.48 -6.25 4.55
N THR A 172 9.55 -5.60 4.10
CA THR A 172 10.88 -5.75 4.73
C THR A 172 10.88 -5.28 6.19
N GLN A 173 10.12 -4.25 6.53
CA GLN A 173 9.98 -3.83 7.94
C GLN A 173 9.25 -4.89 8.77
N ILE A 174 8.19 -5.46 8.24
CA ILE A 174 7.46 -6.55 8.90
C ILE A 174 8.36 -7.77 9.08
N GLU A 175 9.12 -8.18 8.06
CA GLU A 175 10.10 -9.28 8.14
C GLU A 175 11.13 -9.04 9.25
N THR A 176 11.61 -7.79 9.37
CA THR A 176 12.54 -7.40 10.43
C THR A 176 11.86 -7.48 11.80
N THR A 177 10.65 -6.96 11.94
CA THR A 177 9.90 -6.98 13.20
C THR A 177 9.56 -8.39 13.65
N LEU A 178 9.30 -9.32 12.73
CA LEU A 178 9.03 -10.73 13.04
C LEU A 178 10.19 -11.46 13.72
N THR A 179 11.39 -10.87 13.76
CA THR A 179 12.52 -11.41 14.53
C THR A 179 12.39 -11.18 16.04
N ASP A 180 11.51 -10.25 16.45
CA ASP A 180 11.17 -10.01 17.87
C ASP A 180 9.86 -10.73 18.21
N GLU A 181 9.96 -11.84 18.96
CA GLU A 181 8.82 -12.65 19.37
C GLU A 181 7.84 -11.90 20.31
N ASN A 182 8.26 -10.77 20.89
CA ASN A 182 7.42 -9.94 21.75
C ASN A 182 6.64 -8.87 20.97
N SER A 183 6.89 -8.74 19.66
CA SER A 183 6.21 -7.77 18.81
C SER A 183 4.74 -8.13 18.60
N GLN A 184 3.91 -7.10 18.42
CA GLN A 184 2.50 -7.24 18.09
C GLN A 184 2.31 -7.95 16.74
N ILE A 185 3.22 -7.68 15.80
CA ILE A 185 3.30 -8.33 14.50
C ILE A 185 3.60 -9.83 14.63
N TYR A 186 4.51 -10.24 15.52
CA TYR A 186 4.77 -11.67 15.77
C TYR A 186 3.57 -12.38 16.41
N SER A 187 2.88 -11.72 17.34
CA SER A 187 1.63 -12.23 17.90
C SER A 187 0.57 -12.43 16.81
N MET A 188 0.45 -11.49 15.87
CA MET A 188 -0.45 -11.60 14.73
C MET A 188 -0.07 -12.77 13.80
N PHE A 189 1.21 -12.90 13.47
CA PHE A 189 1.72 -14.02 12.68
C PHE A 189 1.39 -15.36 13.32
N SER A 190 1.60 -15.48 14.63
CA SER A 190 1.33 -16.72 15.38
C SER A 190 -0.15 -17.09 15.31
N ALA A 191 -1.05 -16.12 15.50
CA ALA A 191 -2.50 -16.34 15.41
C ALA A 191 -2.94 -16.76 13.99
N PHE A 192 -2.39 -16.13 12.95
CA PHE A 192 -2.68 -16.51 11.56
C PHE A 192 -2.19 -17.92 11.23
N LYS A 193 -1.00 -18.27 11.71
CA LYS A 193 -0.43 -19.59 11.48
C LYS A 193 -1.23 -20.68 12.20
N GLU A 194 -1.67 -20.41 13.43
CA GLU A 194 -2.40 -21.40 14.24
C GLU A 194 -3.84 -21.62 13.75
N HIS A 195 -4.53 -20.55 13.35
CA HIS A 195 -5.97 -20.61 13.10
C HIS A 195 -6.39 -20.55 11.63
N LEU A 196 -5.48 -20.18 10.73
CA LEU A 196 -5.81 -19.85 9.35
C LEU A 196 -5.04 -20.69 8.35
N LEU A 197 -3.70 -20.70 8.46
CA LEU A 197 -2.80 -21.32 7.50
C LEU A 197 -1.62 -21.96 8.22
N ALA A 198 -1.74 -23.25 8.56
CA ALA A 198 -0.73 -23.99 9.34
C ALA A 198 0.67 -24.00 8.67
N THR A 199 0.71 -23.90 7.35
CA THR A 199 1.95 -23.89 6.55
C THR A 199 2.56 -22.50 6.37
N LEU A 200 2.00 -21.46 6.98
CA LEU A 200 2.42 -20.07 6.79
C LEU A 200 3.84 -19.84 7.35
N THR A 201 4.73 -19.35 6.49
CA THR A 201 6.09 -18.93 6.89
C THR A 201 6.12 -17.45 7.27
N PRO A 202 7.13 -16.98 8.03
CA PRO A 202 7.28 -15.55 8.34
C PRO A 202 7.34 -14.65 7.09
N ASN A 203 8.03 -15.11 6.03
CA ASN A 203 8.12 -14.36 4.78
C ASN A 203 6.78 -14.32 4.04
N ASP A 204 6.03 -15.43 4.04
CA ASP A 204 4.67 -15.45 3.46
C ASP A 204 3.73 -14.53 4.21
N PHE A 205 3.82 -14.52 5.55
CA PHE A 205 3.02 -13.62 6.38
C PHE A 205 3.40 -12.17 6.13
N ALA A 206 4.68 -11.82 6.12
CA ALA A 206 5.10 -10.43 5.90
C ALA A 206 4.64 -9.89 4.55
N ASP A 207 4.76 -10.70 3.50
CA ASP A 207 4.26 -10.39 2.17
C ASP A 207 2.74 -10.16 2.16
N MET A 208 1.99 -11.15 2.64
CA MET A 208 0.54 -11.11 2.70
C MET A 208 0.06 -9.91 3.53
N TYR A 209 0.66 -9.67 4.69
CA TYR A 209 0.30 -8.61 5.60
C TYR A 209 0.59 -7.23 4.99
N ALA A 210 1.78 -7.03 4.42
CA ALA A 210 2.13 -5.78 3.75
C ALA A 210 1.17 -5.43 2.59
N GLN A 211 0.90 -6.39 1.70
CA GLN A 211 -0.04 -6.18 0.58
C GLN A 211 -1.44 -5.84 1.08
N THR A 212 -1.93 -6.55 2.10
CA THR A 212 -3.27 -6.32 2.65
C THR A 212 -3.40 -4.92 3.24
N LEU A 213 -2.39 -4.47 3.97
CA LEU A 213 -2.36 -3.14 4.55
C LEU A 213 -2.35 -2.04 3.49
N ALA A 214 -1.48 -2.17 2.48
CA ALA A 214 -1.40 -1.21 1.39
C ALA A 214 -2.70 -1.15 0.60
N TYR A 215 -3.27 -2.30 0.22
CA TYR A 215 -4.53 -2.37 -0.53
C TYR A 215 -5.73 -1.95 0.29
N GLY A 216 -5.77 -2.25 1.58
CA GLY A 216 -6.87 -1.80 2.44
C GLY A 216 -6.85 -0.28 2.65
N LEU A 217 -5.67 0.34 2.78
CA LEU A 217 -5.56 1.81 2.83
C LEU A 217 -6.01 2.43 1.52
N PHE A 218 -5.58 1.85 0.40
CA PHE A 218 -6.00 2.27 -0.93
C PHE A 218 -7.52 2.10 -1.13
N ALA A 219 -8.10 0.98 -0.72
CA ALA A 219 -9.53 0.70 -0.76
C ALA A 219 -10.32 1.72 0.06
N ALA A 220 -9.92 1.92 1.32
CA ALA A 220 -10.53 2.89 2.23
C ALA A 220 -10.49 4.30 1.63
N ARG A 221 -9.37 4.69 1.02
CA ARG A 221 -9.23 5.99 0.34
C ARG A 221 -10.20 6.15 -0.83
N CYS A 222 -10.51 5.07 -1.55
CA CYS A 222 -11.43 5.09 -2.70
C CYS A 222 -12.90 5.21 -2.26
N ILE A 223 -13.26 4.61 -1.13
CA ILE A 223 -14.63 4.63 -0.59
C ILE A 223 -14.91 5.91 0.22
N LEU A 224 -13.86 6.55 0.75
CA LEU A 224 -13.99 7.71 1.64
C LEU A 224 -14.82 8.86 1.02
N PRO A 225 -15.90 9.32 1.69
CA PRO A 225 -16.73 10.42 1.20
C PRO A 225 -15.97 11.72 0.92
N ASN A 226 -16.56 12.60 0.11
CA ASN A 226 -15.96 13.90 -0.21
C ASN A 226 -15.91 14.82 1.01
N GLY A 227 -14.76 15.47 1.21
CA GLY A 227 -14.53 16.39 2.33
C GLY A 227 -14.05 15.73 3.63
N THR A 228 -13.99 14.40 3.71
CA THR A 228 -13.43 13.69 4.87
C THR A 228 -11.90 13.60 4.75
N ALA A 229 -11.19 13.86 5.84
CA ALA A 229 -9.74 13.66 5.89
C ALA A 229 -9.43 12.15 5.88
N PHE A 230 -8.59 11.71 4.95
CA PHE A 230 -8.16 10.32 4.89
C PHE A 230 -7.01 10.08 5.87
N SER A 231 -7.08 9.01 6.65
CA SER A 231 -5.98 8.52 7.46
C SER A 231 -6.14 7.04 7.79
N ARG A 232 -5.09 6.38 8.26
CA ARG A 232 -5.19 4.99 8.76
C ARG A 232 -6.20 4.86 9.90
N HIS A 233 -6.36 5.90 10.71
CA HIS A 233 -7.34 5.99 11.79
C HIS A 233 -8.79 6.07 11.27
N THR A 234 -9.01 6.73 10.12
CA THR A 234 -10.34 6.82 9.50
C THR A 234 -10.64 5.65 8.56
N ALA A 235 -9.61 4.92 8.12
CA ALA A 235 -9.75 3.80 7.19
C ALA A 235 -10.63 2.69 7.76
N ALA A 236 -10.41 2.27 9.01
CA ALA A 236 -11.20 1.22 9.67
C ALA A 236 -12.71 1.55 9.70
N ALA A 237 -13.05 2.81 9.99
CA ALA A 237 -14.44 3.28 10.06
C ALA A 237 -15.12 3.43 8.68
N THR A 238 -14.33 3.46 7.60
CA THR A 238 -14.81 3.69 6.23
C THR A 238 -15.04 2.40 5.48
N LEU A 239 -14.31 1.34 5.83
CA LEU A 239 -14.44 0.05 5.17
C LEU A 239 -15.87 -0.49 5.34
N PRO A 240 -16.46 -1.11 4.30
CA PRO A 240 -17.79 -1.67 4.39
C PRO A 240 -17.85 -2.70 5.52
N LYS A 241 -18.92 -2.65 6.32
CA LYS A 241 -19.20 -3.65 7.37
C LYS A 241 -19.26 -5.08 6.84
N SER A 242 -19.41 -5.22 5.53
CA SER A 242 -19.43 -6.48 4.83
C SER A 242 -18.09 -7.21 4.76
N ASN A 243 -16.99 -6.61 5.24
CA ASN A 243 -15.70 -7.27 5.42
C ASN A 243 -15.15 -7.08 6.85
N PRO A 244 -15.61 -7.90 7.83
CA PRO A 244 -15.17 -7.81 9.22
C PRO A 244 -13.67 -8.06 9.40
N PHE A 245 -13.09 -8.97 8.61
CA PHE A 245 -11.66 -9.28 8.64
C PHE A 245 -10.80 -8.04 8.37
N LEU A 246 -11.10 -7.31 7.29
CA LEU A 246 -10.39 -6.08 6.97
C LEU A 246 -10.57 -5.04 8.07
N ILE A 247 -11.79 -4.83 8.58
CA ILE A 247 -12.03 -3.88 9.66
C ILE A 247 -11.15 -4.18 10.88
N GLN A 248 -11.05 -5.45 11.28
CA GLN A 248 -10.21 -5.87 12.41
C GLN A 248 -8.71 -5.69 12.14
N LEU A 249 -8.26 -6.03 10.93
CA LEU A 249 -6.88 -5.84 10.53
C LEU A 249 -6.52 -4.34 10.56
N PHE A 250 -7.45 -3.46 10.18
CA PHE A 250 -7.26 -2.01 10.27
C PHE A 250 -7.36 -1.45 11.71
N HIS A 251 -8.12 -2.08 12.61
CA HIS A 251 -8.05 -1.75 14.03
C HIS A 251 -6.69 -2.09 14.64
N HIS A 252 -6.04 -3.15 14.17
CA HIS A 252 -4.67 -3.46 14.58
C HIS A 252 -3.68 -2.39 14.09
N VAL A 253 -3.86 -1.89 12.86
CA VAL A 253 -3.07 -0.79 12.27
C VAL A 253 -3.23 0.51 13.03
N ASP A 254 -4.43 0.76 13.56
CA ASP A 254 -4.76 1.90 14.38
C ASP A 254 -4.06 1.84 15.76
N SER A 255 -3.64 0.66 16.20
CA SER A 255 -3.10 0.44 17.53
C SER A 255 -1.90 1.35 17.86
N PRO A 256 -1.91 2.06 19.00
CA PRO A 256 -0.77 2.89 19.44
C PRO A 256 0.45 2.04 19.83
N THR A 257 0.29 0.72 19.97
CA THR A 257 1.35 -0.22 20.32
C THR A 257 2.05 -0.81 19.09
N LEU A 258 1.54 -0.55 17.87
CA LEU A 258 2.15 -1.07 16.66
C LEU A 258 3.58 -0.54 16.50
N GLU A 259 4.49 -1.38 16.00
CA GLU A 259 5.89 -1.04 15.94
C GLU A 259 6.15 0.15 15.02
N LYS A 260 6.95 1.10 15.50
CA LYS A 260 7.13 2.38 14.81
C LYS A 260 7.67 2.21 13.39
N ASN A 261 8.59 1.26 13.19
CA ASN A 261 9.16 0.97 11.87
C ASN A 261 8.10 0.55 10.85
N VAL A 262 6.99 -0.07 11.30
CA VAL A 262 5.83 -0.40 10.47
C VAL A 262 4.91 0.82 10.31
N THR A 263 4.59 1.54 11.39
CA THR A 263 3.69 2.70 11.35
C THR A 263 4.20 3.81 10.43
N TYR A 264 5.53 4.04 10.39
CA TYR A 264 6.10 5.08 9.52
C TYR A 264 5.85 4.82 8.04
N ILE A 265 5.96 3.57 7.60
CA ILE A 265 5.71 3.24 6.19
C ILE A 265 4.22 3.34 5.88
N LEU A 266 3.36 2.97 6.83
CA LEU A 266 1.91 3.14 6.71
C LEU A 266 1.51 4.62 6.61
N ASP A 267 2.13 5.49 7.40
CA ASP A 267 1.92 6.94 7.32
C ASP A 267 2.43 7.50 5.96
N ASP A 268 3.54 6.98 5.43
CA ASP A 268 4.03 7.37 4.11
C ASP A 268 3.11 6.88 2.98
N ILE A 269 2.51 5.67 3.10
CA ILE A 269 1.45 5.18 2.20
C ILE A 269 0.20 6.06 2.31
N GLU A 270 -0.20 6.44 3.52
CA GLU A 270 -1.33 7.33 3.75
C GLU A 270 -1.12 8.66 3.02
N ILE A 271 0.03 9.29 3.20
CA ILE A 271 0.36 10.55 2.54
C ILE A 271 0.38 10.36 1.03
N LEU A 272 0.97 9.29 0.51
CA LEU A 272 0.94 8.97 -0.92
C LEU A 272 -0.50 9.01 -1.46
N LEU A 273 -1.42 8.32 -0.79
CA LEU A 273 -2.83 8.20 -1.16
C LEU A 273 -3.65 9.48 -0.95
N GLN A 274 -3.31 10.33 0.02
CA GLN A 274 -3.92 11.65 0.19
C GLN A 274 -3.65 12.55 -1.02
N ASN A 275 -2.48 12.41 -1.65
CA ASN A 275 -2.03 13.25 -2.77
C ASN A 275 -2.53 12.80 -4.14
N VAL A 276 -3.19 11.65 -4.21
CA VAL A 276 -3.85 11.21 -5.44
C VAL A 276 -5.19 11.93 -5.56
N SER A 277 -5.45 12.51 -6.73
CA SER A 277 -6.74 13.13 -7.01
C SER A 277 -7.87 12.09 -6.91
N LYS A 278 -8.98 12.47 -6.28
CA LYS A 278 -10.16 11.59 -6.19
C LYS A 278 -10.70 11.19 -7.55
N GLU A 279 -10.54 12.05 -8.56
CA GLU A 279 -10.94 11.74 -9.93
C GLU A 279 -10.09 10.62 -10.54
N MET A 280 -8.78 10.58 -10.26
CA MET A 280 -7.93 9.48 -10.70
C MET A 280 -8.27 8.19 -9.95
N LEU A 281 -8.50 8.26 -8.64
CA LEU A 281 -8.95 7.09 -7.88
C LEU A 281 -10.28 6.57 -8.41
N ARG A 282 -11.23 7.46 -8.71
CA ARG A 282 -12.50 7.11 -9.35
C ARG A 282 -12.25 6.50 -10.73
N THR A 283 -11.30 6.98 -11.52
CA THR A 283 -10.98 6.41 -12.83
C THR A 283 -10.36 5.02 -12.70
N ALA A 284 -9.48 4.82 -11.72
CA ALA A 284 -8.88 3.52 -11.38
C ALA A 284 -9.89 2.52 -10.79
N PHE A 285 -11.10 2.96 -10.42
CA PHE A 285 -12.16 2.12 -9.84
C PHE A 285 -13.53 2.25 -10.52
N SER A 286 -13.63 3.04 -11.59
CA SER A 286 -14.92 3.26 -12.24
C SER A 286 -15.25 2.04 -13.08
N PHE A 287 -16.42 1.46 -12.82
CA PHE A 287 -17.04 0.46 -13.69
C PHE A 287 -17.44 1.14 -15.01
N GLN A 288 -16.50 1.31 -15.94
CA GLN A 288 -16.78 1.98 -17.21
C GLN A 288 -17.37 1.02 -18.23
N THR A 289 -16.92 -0.25 -18.30
CA THR A 289 -17.47 -1.27 -19.22
C THR A 289 -17.14 -2.71 -18.77
N HIS A 290 -17.89 -3.71 -19.25
CA HIS A 290 -17.63 -5.15 -19.03
C HIS A 290 -16.30 -5.68 -19.62
N LEU A 291 -15.51 -4.84 -20.30
CA LEU A 291 -14.36 -5.25 -21.12
C LEU A 291 -13.00 -4.92 -20.52
N GLU A 292 -12.91 -3.93 -19.64
CA GLU A 292 -11.68 -3.58 -18.91
C GLU A 292 -12.05 -3.26 -17.47
N ASP A 293 -11.35 -3.90 -16.53
CA ASP A 293 -11.51 -3.68 -15.10
C ASP A 293 -10.30 -2.85 -14.60
N PRO A 294 -10.47 -1.53 -14.39
CA PRO A 294 -9.38 -0.65 -13.99
C PRO A 294 -8.72 -1.06 -12.68
N VAL A 295 -9.47 -1.74 -11.78
CA VAL A 295 -8.95 -2.26 -10.51
C VAL A 295 -7.96 -3.38 -10.76
N ILE A 296 -8.24 -4.22 -11.75
CA ILE A 296 -7.38 -5.34 -12.13
C ILE A 296 -6.12 -4.83 -12.82
N HIS A 297 -6.23 -3.89 -13.77
CA HIS A 297 -5.05 -3.31 -14.41
C HIS A 297 -4.14 -2.59 -13.41
N PHE A 298 -4.73 -1.90 -12.43
CA PHE A 298 -4.00 -1.35 -11.31
C PHE A 298 -3.28 -2.44 -10.51
N TYR A 299 -3.99 -3.51 -10.13
CA TYR A 299 -3.42 -4.63 -9.37
C TYR A 299 -2.30 -5.35 -10.13
N GLU A 300 -2.45 -5.56 -11.43
CA GLU A 300 -1.43 -6.18 -12.27
C GLU A 300 -0.18 -5.31 -12.38
N THR A 301 -0.36 -3.99 -12.56
CA THR A 301 0.76 -3.05 -12.59
C THR A 301 1.47 -3.01 -11.25
N PHE A 302 0.72 -3.04 -10.15
CA PHE A 302 1.25 -3.12 -8.81
C PHE A 302 2.04 -4.41 -8.61
N LEU A 303 1.49 -5.58 -8.94
CA LEU A 303 2.15 -6.87 -8.74
C LEU A 303 3.42 -6.99 -9.60
N ALA A 304 3.35 -6.52 -10.85
CA ALA A 304 4.48 -6.52 -11.76
C ALA A 304 5.63 -5.63 -11.25
N GLU A 305 5.32 -4.51 -10.61
CA GLU A 305 6.34 -3.73 -9.92
C GLU A 305 6.77 -4.46 -8.64
N TYR A 306 5.84 -4.77 -7.73
CA TYR A 306 6.05 -5.26 -6.36
C TYR A 306 6.88 -6.55 -6.31
N ASP A 307 6.45 -7.61 -7.00
CA ASP A 307 7.16 -8.89 -7.07
C ASP A 307 6.85 -9.63 -8.39
N PRO A 308 7.71 -9.47 -9.42
CA PRO A 308 7.52 -10.09 -10.72
C PRO A 308 7.54 -11.62 -10.70
N GLN A 309 8.31 -12.24 -9.79
CA GLN A 309 8.45 -13.70 -9.71
C GLN A 309 7.24 -14.31 -8.99
N ARG A 310 6.80 -13.72 -7.88
CA ARG A 310 5.60 -14.18 -7.17
C ARG A 310 4.33 -14.07 -7.99
N ARG A 311 4.23 -13.14 -8.95
CA ARG A 311 3.12 -13.11 -9.93
C ARG A 311 2.99 -14.45 -10.66
N VAL A 312 4.13 -15.02 -11.08
CA VAL A 312 4.18 -16.30 -11.81
C VAL A 312 3.94 -17.45 -10.84
N ASP A 313 4.61 -17.44 -9.68
CA ASP A 313 4.57 -18.55 -8.70
C ASP A 313 3.21 -18.70 -8.03
N ARG A 314 2.50 -17.59 -7.76
CA ARG A 314 1.14 -17.61 -7.19
C ARG A 314 0.05 -17.74 -8.24
N GLY A 315 0.41 -17.84 -9.52
CA GLY A 315 -0.54 -18.09 -10.60
C GLY A 315 -1.65 -17.05 -10.70
N VAL A 316 -1.38 -15.79 -10.33
CA VAL A 316 -2.36 -14.70 -10.40
C VAL A 316 -2.53 -14.30 -11.86
N TYR A 317 -3.29 -15.10 -12.60
CA TYR A 317 -3.64 -14.87 -14.00
C TYR A 317 -5.02 -14.26 -14.08
N TYR A 318 -5.11 -13.13 -14.77
CA TYR A 318 -6.39 -12.54 -15.07
C TYR A 318 -7.14 -13.39 -16.09
N THR A 319 -8.33 -13.87 -15.72
CA THR A 319 -9.24 -14.53 -16.64
C THR A 319 -9.89 -13.47 -17.54
N PRO A 320 -9.72 -13.52 -18.87
CA PRO A 320 -10.29 -12.51 -19.76
C PRO A 320 -11.82 -12.39 -19.59
N PRO A 321 -12.39 -11.18 -19.59
CA PRO A 321 -13.83 -10.96 -19.39
C PRO A 321 -14.70 -11.75 -20.36
N GLN A 322 -14.23 -11.93 -21.59
CA GLN A 322 -14.94 -12.67 -22.62
C GLN A 322 -15.10 -14.15 -22.25
N VAL A 323 -14.09 -14.73 -21.60
CA VAL A 323 -14.11 -16.12 -21.11
C VAL A 323 -15.05 -16.24 -19.92
N ILE A 324 -14.94 -15.33 -18.94
CA ILE A 324 -15.83 -15.28 -17.78
C ILE A 324 -17.28 -15.19 -18.23
N SER A 325 -17.57 -14.20 -19.09
CA SER A 325 -18.90 -13.92 -19.61
C SER A 325 -19.48 -15.08 -20.41
N TYR A 326 -18.65 -15.78 -21.20
CA TYR A 326 -19.07 -16.99 -21.92
C TYR A 326 -19.49 -18.10 -20.94
N ILE A 327 -18.68 -18.38 -19.92
CA ILE A 327 -18.95 -19.42 -18.92
C ILE A 327 -20.23 -19.09 -18.15
N VAL A 328 -20.38 -17.85 -17.64
CA VAL A 328 -21.56 -17.43 -16.87
C VAL A 328 -22.85 -17.60 -17.68
N ARG A 329 -22.89 -17.11 -18.93
CA ARG A 329 -24.06 -17.30 -19.80
C ARG A 329 -24.34 -18.77 -20.13
N SER A 330 -23.28 -19.58 -20.28
CA SER A 330 -23.43 -21.00 -20.57
C SER A 330 -24.05 -21.74 -19.37
N VAL A 331 -23.60 -21.44 -18.15
CA VAL A 331 -24.17 -21.98 -16.92
C VAL A 331 -25.64 -21.57 -16.77
N ASP A 332 -25.96 -20.28 -16.99
CA ASP A 332 -27.34 -19.79 -16.96
C ASP A 332 -28.24 -20.51 -17.98
N SER A 333 -27.74 -20.71 -19.21
CA SER A 333 -28.46 -21.45 -20.24
C SER A 333 -28.71 -22.89 -19.83
N LEU A 334 -27.71 -23.60 -19.29
CA LEU A 334 -27.85 -24.99 -18.85
C LEU A 334 -28.82 -25.13 -17.67
N LEU A 335 -28.82 -24.17 -16.74
CA LEU A 335 -29.80 -24.12 -15.66
C LEU A 335 -31.23 -24.05 -16.21
N LYS A 336 -31.44 -23.22 -17.23
CA LYS A 336 -32.74 -23.02 -17.89
C LYS A 336 -33.18 -24.22 -18.73
N THR A 337 -32.29 -24.81 -19.52
CA THR A 337 -32.67 -25.85 -20.48
C THR A 337 -32.58 -27.27 -19.92
N GLU A 338 -31.61 -27.55 -19.06
CA GLU A 338 -31.31 -28.92 -18.61
C GLU A 338 -31.71 -29.18 -17.15
N LEU A 339 -31.76 -28.15 -16.30
CA LEU A 339 -31.96 -28.30 -14.85
C LEU A 339 -33.30 -27.77 -14.35
N ASN A 340 -34.23 -27.43 -15.24
CA ASN A 340 -35.58 -26.92 -14.94
C ASN A 340 -35.57 -25.70 -14.00
N ARG A 341 -34.60 -24.79 -14.18
CA ARG A 341 -34.52 -23.51 -13.48
C ARG A 341 -34.86 -22.38 -14.45
N PRO A 342 -36.14 -22.01 -14.63
CA PRO A 342 -36.55 -21.08 -15.69
C PRO A 342 -35.92 -19.69 -15.54
N ASP A 343 -35.63 -19.26 -14.31
CA ASP A 343 -34.92 -18.01 -14.02
C ASP A 343 -33.38 -18.15 -14.03
N GLY A 344 -32.87 -19.37 -14.28
CA GLY A 344 -31.45 -19.67 -14.37
C GLY A 344 -30.69 -19.24 -13.11
N LEU A 345 -29.65 -18.43 -13.29
CA LEU A 345 -28.85 -17.87 -12.19
C LEU A 345 -29.63 -16.94 -11.28
N ALA A 346 -30.79 -16.41 -11.70
CA ALA A 346 -31.65 -15.56 -10.88
C ALA A 346 -32.63 -16.36 -10.00
N ASP A 347 -32.68 -17.69 -10.11
CA ASP A 347 -33.50 -18.54 -9.23
C ASP A 347 -32.99 -18.47 -7.76
N ASP A 348 -33.91 -18.18 -6.83
CA ASP A 348 -33.61 -17.96 -5.40
C ASP A 348 -32.98 -19.16 -4.69
N SER A 349 -33.21 -20.37 -5.19
CA SER A 349 -32.65 -21.60 -4.61
C SER A 349 -31.33 -22.03 -5.27
N THR A 350 -30.82 -21.24 -6.21
CA THR A 350 -29.53 -21.50 -6.86
C THR A 350 -28.40 -20.85 -6.07
N LEU A 351 -27.63 -21.70 -5.38
CA LEU A 351 -26.39 -21.31 -4.70
C LEU A 351 -25.23 -21.29 -5.70
N ILE A 352 -24.41 -20.25 -5.62
CA ILE A 352 -23.27 -20.01 -6.51
C ILE A 352 -22.01 -20.00 -5.68
N LEU A 353 -21.04 -20.84 -6.04
CA LEU A 353 -19.74 -20.90 -5.41
C LEU A 353 -18.65 -20.74 -6.46
N ASP A 354 -17.74 -19.80 -6.22
CA ASP A 354 -16.47 -19.66 -6.90
C ASP A 354 -15.35 -20.11 -5.96
N PRO A 355 -14.81 -21.35 -6.10
CA PRO A 355 -13.83 -21.90 -5.18
C PRO A 355 -12.42 -21.30 -5.33
N ALA A 356 -12.17 -20.45 -6.33
CA ALA A 356 -10.89 -19.79 -6.51
C ALA A 356 -11.15 -18.38 -7.04
N THR A 357 -11.81 -17.56 -6.21
CA THR A 357 -12.48 -16.37 -6.71
C THR A 357 -11.53 -15.26 -7.18
N GLY A 358 -10.27 -15.30 -6.75
CA GLY A 358 -9.29 -14.30 -7.10
C GLY A 358 -9.80 -12.92 -6.71
N THR A 359 -9.77 -11.99 -7.66
CA THR A 359 -10.29 -10.63 -7.50
C THR A 359 -11.82 -10.53 -7.68
N GLY A 360 -12.55 -11.64 -7.64
CA GLY A 360 -14.02 -11.68 -7.72
C GLY A 360 -14.58 -11.55 -9.13
N GLY A 361 -13.81 -11.93 -10.16
CA GLY A 361 -14.19 -11.76 -11.57
C GLY A 361 -15.49 -12.48 -11.96
N PHE A 362 -15.60 -13.77 -11.64
CA PHE A 362 -16.80 -14.57 -11.94
C PHE A 362 -18.00 -14.10 -11.12
N LEU A 363 -17.83 -13.88 -9.81
CA LEU A 363 -18.93 -13.43 -8.96
C LEU A 363 -19.50 -12.08 -9.43
N LEU A 364 -18.64 -11.15 -9.87
CA LEU A 364 -19.12 -9.89 -10.45
C LEU A 364 -19.93 -10.13 -11.72
N ALA A 365 -19.43 -10.94 -12.64
CA ALA A 365 -20.13 -11.23 -13.90
C ALA A 365 -21.48 -11.93 -13.66
N VAL A 366 -21.57 -12.79 -12.65
CA VAL A 366 -22.82 -13.43 -12.24
C VAL A 366 -23.81 -12.40 -11.68
N LEU A 367 -23.36 -11.53 -10.76
CA LEU A 367 -24.18 -10.44 -10.21
C LEU A 367 -24.77 -9.55 -11.31
N ASP A 368 -23.92 -9.17 -12.26
CA ASP A 368 -24.29 -8.32 -13.37
C ASP A 368 -25.25 -8.99 -14.37
N HIS A 369 -25.02 -10.27 -14.68
CA HIS A 369 -25.95 -11.08 -15.49
C HIS A 369 -27.32 -11.22 -14.84
N ILE A 370 -27.36 -11.46 -13.52
CA ILE A 370 -28.60 -11.54 -12.75
C ILE A 370 -29.31 -10.19 -12.72
N ARG A 371 -28.56 -9.09 -12.53
CA ARG A 371 -29.10 -7.72 -12.57
C ARG A 371 -29.76 -7.44 -13.92
N GLU A 372 -29.08 -7.72 -15.03
CA GLU A 372 -29.64 -7.51 -16.37
C GLU A 372 -30.92 -8.31 -16.58
N TYR A 373 -30.94 -9.59 -16.17
CA TYR A 373 -32.13 -10.43 -16.25
C TYR A 373 -33.28 -9.88 -15.40
N VAL A 374 -33.07 -9.63 -14.11
CA VAL A 374 -34.12 -9.19 -13.19
C VAL A 374 -34.68 -7.83 -13.59
N THR A 375 -33.81 -6.88 -13.95
CA THR A 375 -34.26 -5.54 -14.39
C THR A 375 -35.03 -5.59 -15.70
N THR A 376 -34.69 -6.50 -16.62
CA THR A 376 -35.40 -6.65 -17.90
C THR A 376 -36.74 -7.37 -17.76
N HIS A 377 -36.82 -8.40 -16.91
CA HIS A 377 -38.00 -9.27 -16.81
C HIS A 377 -39.00 -8.84 -15.71
N TYR A 378 -38.51 -8.28 -14.60
CA TYR A 378 -39.30 -7.93 -13.41
C TYR A 378 -39.28 -6.43 -13.10
N GLY A 379 -38.26 -5.71 -13.58
CA GLY A 379 -38.14 -4.25 -13.45
C GLY A 379 -37.21 -3.82 -12.31
N THR A 380 -36.94 -2.52 -12.25
CA THR A 380 -35.94 -1.94 -11.32
C THR A 380 -36.38 -1.93 -9.86
N GLY A 381 -37.69 -1.93 -9.59
CA GLY A 381 -38.23 -2.02 -8.23
C GLY A 381 -37.92 -3.38 -7.59
N ASP A 382 -38.17 -4.44 -8.34
CA ASP A 382 -37.94 -5.81 -7.90
C ASP A 382 -36.46 -6.11 -7.72
N TRP A 383 -35.58 -5.53 -8.56
CA TRP A 383 -34.13 -5.60 -8.36
C TRP A 383 -33.69 -5.08 -6.98
N ASN A 384 -34.15 -3.90 -6.57
CA ASN A 384 -33.74 -3.30 -5.28
C ASN A 384 -34.19 -4.13 -4.08
N GLN A 385 -35.37 -4.75 -4.16
CA GLN A 385 -35.82 -5.68 -3.12
C GLN A 385 -34.96 -6.95 -3.14
N TYR A 386 -34.70 -7.50 -4.33
CA TYR A 386 -33.99 -8.74 -4.52
C TYR A 386 -32.53 -8.69 -4.03
N VAL A 387 -31.80 -7.63 -4.39
CA VAL A 387 -30.39 -7.44 -3.99
C VAL A 387 -30.22 -7.33 -2.48
N ASN A 388 -31.21 -6.77 -1.77
CA ASN A 388 -31.15 -6.56 -0.33
C ASN A 388 -31.73 -7.74 0.49
N ALA A 389 -32.46 -8.67 -0.12
CA ALA A 389 -33.12 -9.76 0.59
C ALA A 389 -32.43 -11.12 0.39
N GLU A 390 -32.15 -11.50 -0.86
CA GLU A 390 -31.85 -12.89 -1.25
C GLU A 390 -30.52 -13.04 -1.99
N LEU A 391 -30.17 -12.11 -2.89
CA LEU A 391 -29.04 -12.29 -3.82
C LEU A 391 -27.67 -12.46 -3.13
N VAL A 392 -27.38 -11.66 -2.11
CA VAL A 392 -26.06 -11.68 -1.45
C VAL A 392 -25.85 -12.98 -0.64
N LYS A 393 -26.92 -13.58 -0.12
CA LYS A 393 -26.86 -14.78 0.74
C LYS A 393 -26.55 -16.07 0.00
N ARG A 394 -26.62 -16.06 -1.33
CA ARG A 394 -26.44 -17.23 -2.18
C ARG A 394 -25.16 -17.19 -3.03
N LEU A 395 -24.34 -16.16 -2.84
CA LEU A 395 -23.08 -15.96 -3.56
C LEU A 395 -21.90 -16.20 -2.63
N PHE A 396 -21.09 -17.19 -2.98
CA PHE A 396 -19.94 -17.61 -2.20
C PHE A 396 -18.66 -17.56 -3.03
N GLY A 397 -17.58 -17.08 -2.43
CA GLY A 397 -16.25 -17.05 -3.03
C GLY A 397 -15.21 -17.52 -2.05
N PHE A 398 -14.30 -18.41 -2.45
CA PHE A 398 -13.16 -18.80 -1.64
C PHE A 398 -11.89 -18.27 -2.29
N GLU A 399 -11.03 -17.65 -1.48
CA GLU A 399 -9.75 -17.13 -1.93
C GLU A 399 -8.66 -17.46 -0.92
N LEU A 400 -7.50 -17.87 -1.42
CA LEU A 400 -6.35 -18.24 -0.58
C LEU A 400 -5.54 -17.00 -0.18
N LEU A 401 -5.45 -16.01 -1.06
CA LEU A 401 -4.57 -14.85 -0.91
C LEU A 401 -5.37 -13.62 -0.43
N VAL A 402 -4.87 -12.96 0.62
CA VAL A 402 -5.59 -11.85 1.25
C VAL A 402 -5.75 -10.63 0.33
N ALA A 403 -4.77 -10.35 -0.53
CA ALA A 403 -4.83 -9.23 -1.45
C ALA A 403 -5.98 -9.37 -2.48
N PRO A 404 -6.08 -10.45 -3.28
CA PRO A 404 -7.24 -10.65 -4.16
C PRO A 404 -8.55 -10.82 -3.39
N TYR A 405 -8.54 -11.42 -2.19
CA TYR A 405 -9.70 -11.47 -1.29
C TYR A 405 -10.23 -10.06 -0.94
N THR A 406 -9.32 -9.14 -0.63
CA THR A 406 -9.61 -7.73 -0.31
C THR A 406 -10.17 -7.00 -1.53
N ILE A 407 -9.57 -7.23 -2.69
CA ILE A 407 -10.02 -6.66 -3.97
C ILE A 407 -11.41 -7.18 -4.33
N ALA A 408 -11.67 -8.48 -4.17
CA ALA A 408 -12.97 -9.07 -4.43
C ALA A 408 -14.06 -8.42 -3.56
N HIS A 409 -13.82 -8.29 -2.26
CA HIS A 409 -14.76 -7.61 -1.36
C HIS A 409 -15.02 -6.16 -1.76
N LEU A 410 -13.97 -5.41 -2.05
CA LEU A 410 -14.08 -4.02 -2.47
C LEU A 410 -14.89 -3.90 -3.75
N LYS A 411 -14.54 -4.68 -4.77
CA LYS A 411 -15.14 -4.64 -6.09
C LYS A 411 -16.62 -5.05 -6.07
N LEU A 412 -16.93 -6.18 -5.44
CA LEU A 412 -18.33 -6.62 -5.30
C LEU A 412 -19.13 -5.65 -4.43
N GLY A 413 -18.53 -5.14 -3.34
CA GLY A 413 -19.16 -4.17 -2.46
C GLY A 413 -19.51 -2.86 -3.17
N LEU A 414 -18.57 -2.28 -3.93
CA LEU A 414 -18.79 -1.07 -4.72
C LEU A 414 -19.87 -1.29 -5.79
N PHE A 415 -19.79 -2.40 -6.54
CA PHE A 415 -20.81 -2.74 -7.53
C PHE A 415 -22.21 -2.82 -6.90
N LEU A 416 -22.35 -3.58 -5.82
CA LEU A 416 -23.63 -3.75 -5.12
C LEU A 416 -24.16 -2.43 -4.57
N GLN A 417 -23.30 -1.58 -4.00
CA GLN A 417 -23.68 -0.26 -3.50
C GLN A 417 -24.20 0.66 -4.63
N GLU A 418 -23.53 0.67 -5.78
CA GLU A 418 -24.04 1.38 -6.97
C GLU A 418 -25.40 0.85 -7.43
N GLN A 419 -25.68 -0.42 -7.18
CA GLN A 419 -26.96 -1.07 -7.46
C GLN A 419 -28.00 -0.93 -6.33
N GLY A 420 -27.74 -0.12 -5.29
CA GLY A 420 -28.70 0.18 -4.22
C GLY A 420 -28.64 -0.76 -3.01
N TRP A 421 -27.64 -1.64 -2.91
CA TRP A 421 -27.43 -2.51 -1.75
C TRP A 421 -27.01 -1.70 -0.52
N GLN A 422 -27.66 -1.97 0.61
CA GLN A 422 -27.45 -1.23 1.86
C GLN A 422 -26.28 -1.73 2.71
N ALA A 423 -25.56 -2.77 2.27
CA ALA A 423 -24.41 -3.35 2.97
C ALA A 423 -24.70 -3.75 4.43
N THR A 424 -25.91 -4.27 4.70
CA THR A 424 -26.34 -4.71 6.03
C THR A 424 -25.74 -6.06 6.45
N GLU A 425 -25.19 -6.82 5.49
CA GLU A 425 -24.72 -8.19 5.69
C GLU A 425 -23.30 -8.37 5.10
N ARG A 426 -22.59 -9.40 5.58
CA ARG A 426 -21.25 -9.81 5.09
C ARG A 426 -21.37 -10.39 3.69
N LEU A 427 -20.41 -10.09 2.81
CA LEU A 427 -20.30 -10.79 1.53
C LEU A 427 -19.85 -12.23 1.79
N GLY A 428 -20.40 -13.21 1.07
CA GLY A 428 -20.01 -14.62 1.22
C GLY A 428 -18.62 -14.96 0.67
N ILE A 429 -17.65 -14.06 0.74
CA ILE A 429 -16.27 -14.32 0.33
C ILE A 429 -15.43 -14.69 1.57
N TYR A 430 -14.71 -15.79 1.50
CA TYR A 430 -13.94 -16.36 2.62
C TYR A 430 -12.47 -16.51 2.25
N LEU A 431 -11.61 -16.18 3.21
CA LEU A 431 -10.18 -16.39 3.11
C LEU A 431 -9.88 -17.83 3.56
N THR A 432 -9.69 -18.76 2.63
CA THR A 432 -9.55 -20.18 2.94
C THR A 432 -8.86 -20.94 1.80
N ASN A 433 -8.30 -22.09 2.14
CA ASN A 433 -7.79 -23.05 1.17
C ASN A 433 -8.86 -24.09 0.85
N THR A 434 -9.41 -24.05 -0.36
CA THR A 434 -10.52 -24.95 -0.77
C THR A 434 -10.15 -26.42 -0.84
N LEU A 435 -8.86 -26.75 -0.80
CA LEU A 435 -8.35 -28.12 -0.82
C LEU A 435 -8.14 -28.66 0.60
N GLU A 436 -8.19 -27.82 1.63
CA GLU A 436 -8.09 -28.27 3.02
C GLU A 436 -9.38 -28.97 3.45
N GLN A 437 -9.23 -29.97 4.31
CA GLN A 437 -10.39 -30.67 4.85
C GLN A 437 -11.18 -29.73 5.76
N PRO A 438 -12.53 -29.75 5.70
CA PRO A 438 -13.34 -29.01 6.66
C PRO A 438 -12.98 -29.50 8.06
N GLN A 439 -12.31 -28.66 8.85
CA GLN A 439 -12.17 -28.90 10.28
C GLN A 439 -13.50 -28.52 10.95
N GLU A 440 -13.91 -29.27 11.97
CA GLU A 440 -15.00 -28.82 12.84
C GLU A 440 -14.60 -27.46 13.42
N MET A 441 -15.39 -26.42 13.16
CA MET A 441 -15.17 -25.07 13.71
C MET A 441 -15.02 -25.17 15.22
N GLN A 442 -13.80 -25.03 15.73
CA GLN A 442 -13.58 -24.71 17.13
C GLN A 442 -13.86 -23.22 17.32
N GLU A 443 -14.58 -22.87 18.39
CA GLU A 443 -14.81 -21.47 18.78
C GLU A 443 -13.46 -20.76 18.89
N SER A 444 -13.16 -19.95 17.89
CA SER A 444 -11.94 -19.20 17.75
C SER A 444 -11.90 -18.01 18.71
N LEU A 445 -10.71 -17.71 19.23
CA LEU A 445 -10.39 -16.44 19.90
C LEU A 445 -10.82 -15.24 19.02
N PRO A 446 -11.03 -14.04 19.61
CA PRO A 446 -11.73 -12.93 18.96
C PRO A 446 -11.25 -12.63 17.54
N LEU A 447 -9.94 -12.70 17.26
CA LEU A 447 -9.40 -12.37 15.94
C LEU A 447 -9.64 -13.46 14.86
N ALA A 448 -9.71 -14.74 15.26
CA ALA A 448 -9.92 -15.86 14.35
C ALA A 448 -11.41 -16.08 14.02
N GLY A 449 -12.34 -15.68 14.91
CA GLY A 449 -13.79 -15.74 14.65
C GLY A 449 -14.21 -14.93 13.42
N PHE A 450 -13.59 -13.77 13.20
CA PHE A 450 -13.94 -12.89 12.08
C PHE A 450 -13.42 -13.36 10.71
N ILE A 451 -12.57 -14.39 10.69
CA ILE A 451 -12.08 -15.00 9.45
C ILE A 451 -13.02 -16.14 9.04
N THR A 452 -13.51 -16.90 10.02
CA THR A 452 -14.32 -18.12 9.84
C THR A 452 -15.83 -17.87 9.86
N ASP A 453 -16.30 -16.82 10.56
CA ASP A 453 -17.70 -16.36 10.55
C ASP A 453 -17.97 -15.39 9.37
#